data_AF-A0ABD3VS40-F1
#
_entry.id   AF-A0ABD3VS40-F1
#
_cell.length_a   1.000
_cell.length_b   1.000
_cell.length_c   1.000
_cell.angle_alpha   90.00
_cell.angle_beta   90.00
_cell.angle_gamma   90.00
#
_symmetry.space_group_name_H-M   'P 1'
#
loop_
_entity.id
_entity.type
_entity.pdbx_description
1 polymer ?
#
loop_
_entity_poly.entity_id
_entity_poly.type
_entity_poly.pdbx_seq_one_letter_code
_entity_poly.pdbx_strand_id
1 'polypeptide(L)'
;MVKSLVDICLSRIQKSLDLVSNAGRYLPRVYKEILIQRIAAHDQLTENYLPYVSYNLFSESVRKIDFYRCGQITDKVLELISSSRCKLDELTIHGCNQITDKGFIYITQSQDQLVKLRFRKMRGLTNKGLNAVRSSQLQRLDLTGCFSVTFAGACEVVCNNPTIRDLILRGIEEKGDHYMGSRNQDDARHNELITMISKLSHNLEELDCELFQLNDECLECLGQFCPNLKKLNLHGCVRFHGEALIKLSIGCNQLQNLDLSYCGVWQEHEREALWTLPTSLTHLSLCGVLLNDKTILTECLQRLKRLKSVRLCGVPALDDSSLEKILQYIGAGLLELDLSGGQGAAITDAGLAFVTQYCIRLESLAISLLRHVTGISLIPIFQNPERAACIRSLFLSVRNLDSEMLFFAAESCLNLERLEVSGVFCVNDELLFSLSEGCPHLEDLGLKGCTQVTDEGVCRVAQSCPLKKIVLAGINNLTDRSIITLANNCHMLHEIYLNGCYKVSELAIRYLVDCCIPRLYYRHVTPNANPNQLMAKNLDTGQYCQVDGMVYNGL
;
A
#
# COMPACT_ATOMS: atom_id res chain seq x y z
N MET A 1 -19.77 -13.39 9.95
CA MET A 1 -19.50 -12.93 11.33
C MET A 1 -20.59 -11.95 11.78
N VAL A 2 -21.24 -12.18 12.92
CA VAL A 2 -22.17 -11.22 13.56
C VAL A 2 -21.34 -10.12 14.21
N LYS A 3 -21.78 -8.84 14.13
CA LYS A 3 -21.15 -7.71 14.84
C LYS A 3 -20.89 -8.13 16.29
N SER A 4 -19.67 -7.92 16.80
CA SER A 4 -19.41 -8.22 18.21
C SER A 4 -20.37 -7.40 19.09
N LEU A 5 -20.73 -7.92 20.27
CA LEU A 5 -21.56 -7.16 21.21
C LEU A 5 -20.96 -5.78 21.49
N VAL A 6 -19.63 -5.71 21.54
CA VAL A 6 -18.88 -4.45 21.67
C VAL A 6 -19.18 -3.51 20.50
N ASP A 7 -19.16 -3.99 19.26
CA ASP A 7 -19.45 -3.16 18.09
C ASP A 7 -20.89 -2.64 18.07
N ILE A 8 -21.84 -3.47 18.49
CA ILE A 8 -23.25 -3.08 18.62
C ILE A 8 -23.39 -2.00 19.69
N CYS A 9 -22.79 -2.18 20.86
CA CYS A 9 -22.79 -1.21 21.94
C CYS A 9 -22.14 0.12 21.53
N LEU A 10 -20.97 0.08 20.90
CA LEU A 10 -20.29 1.27 20.40
C LEU A 10 -21.10 1.98 19.32
N SER A 11 -21.77 1.25 18.43
CA SER A 11 -22.67 1.84 17.43
C SER A 11 -23.89 2.51 18.07
N ARG A 12 -24.43 1.96 19.17
CA ARG A 12 -25.50 2.60 19.93
C ARG A 12 -25.02 3.86 20.64
N ILE A 13 -23.87 3.82 21.30
CA ILE A 13 -23.26 5.00 21.93
C ILE A 13 -23.00 6.09 20.89
N GLN A 14 -22.43 5.72 19.74
CA GLN A 14 -22.18 6.61 18.62
C GLN A 14 -23.46 7.33 18.14
N LYS A 15 -24.63 6.69 18.21
CA LYS A 15 -25.92 7.27 17.78
C LYS A 15 -26.66 8.03 18.88
N SER A 16 -26.14 8.06 20.11
CA SER A 16 -26.87 8.55 21.28
C SER A 16 -25.99 9.33 22.26
N LEU A 17 -24.84 9.88 21.84
CA LEU A 17 -23.99 10.70 22.73
C LEU A 17 -24.67 11.98 23.20
N ASP A 18 -25.62 12.49 22.42
CA ASP A 18 -26.51 13.59 22.76
C ASP A 18 -27.47 13.24 23.92
N LEU A 19 -27.86 11.98 24.03
CA LEU A 19 -28.78 11.47 25.05
C LEU A 19 -28.07 10.94 26.31
N VAL A 20 -26.78 10.59 26.20
CA VAL A 20 -26.01 9.99 27.30
C VAL A 20 -25.07 11.04 27.92
N SER A 21 -25.52 11.65 29.03
CA SER A 21 -24.66 12.55 29.82
C SER A 21 -23.50 11.80 30.46
N ASN A 22 -22.29 12.36 30.43
CA ASN A 22 -21.09 11.82 31.09
C ASN A 22 -20.62 10.45 30.59
N ALA A 23 -21.02 10.00 29.39
CA ALA A 23 -20.53 8.77 28.77
C ALA A 23 -18.99 8.71 28.80
N GLY A 24 -18.37 9.87 28.56
CA GLY A 24 -16.93 10.08 28.60
C GLY A 24 -16.22 9.72 29.90
N ARG A 25 -16.86 9.90 31.04
CA ARG A 25 -16.24 9.62 32.33
C ARG A 25 -16.05 8.12 32.57
N TYR A 26 -16.98 7.32 32.04
CA TYR A 26 -17.03 5.87 32.27
C TYR A 26 -16.40 5.06 31.15
N LEU A 27 -16.22 5.65 29.96
CA LEU A 27 -15.58 4.99 28.83
C LEU A 27 -14.06 4.90 29.02
N PRO A 28 -13.48 3.68 29.02
CA PRO A 28 -12.04 3.49 28.92
C PRO A 28 -11.43 4.21 27.71
N ARG A 29 -10.16 4.60 27.82
CA ARG A 29 -9.37 5.28 26.76
C ARG A 29 -9.58 4.64 25.39
N VAL A 30 -9.37 3.31 25.29
CA VAL A 30 -9.43 2.57 24.01
C VAL A 30 -10.77 2.77 23.31
N TYR A 31 -11.88 2.75 24.05
CA TYR A 31 -13.21 2.91 23.47
C TYR A 31 -13.52 4.36 23.10
N LYS A 32 -12.96 5.35 23.80
CA LYS A 32 -13.03 6.75 23.37
C LYS A 32 -12.35 6.94 22.02
N GLU A 33 -11.14 6.42 21.88
CA GLU A 33 -10.35 6.49 20.64
C GLU A 33 -11.11 5.83 19.48
N ILE A 34 -11.69 4.65 19.69
CA ILE A 34 -12.53 3.96 18.69
C ILE A 34 -13.79 4.78 18.35
N LEU A 35 -14.49 5.34 19.34
CA LEU A 35 -15.70 6.14 19.09
C LEU A 35 -15.38 7.42 18.30
N ILE A 36 -14.30 8.12 18.65
CA ILE A 36 -13.83 9.30 17.91
C ILE A 36 -13.59 8.92 16.44
N GLN A 37 -12.87 7.82 16.20
CA GLN A 37 -12.59 7.34 14.84
C GLN A 37 -13.87 6.96 14.09
N ARG A 38 -14.82 6.27 14.73
CA ARG A 38 -16.10 5.87 14.10
C ARG A 38 -17.00 7.05 13.77
N ILE A 39 -17.17 7.98 14.71
CA ILE A 39 -17.95 9.21 14.49
C ILE A 39 -17.32 10.02 13.34
N ALA A 40 -15.99 10.07 13.29
CA ALA A 40 -15.27 10.70 12.19
C ALA A 40 -15.47 9.96 10.85
N ALA A 41 -15.43 8.63 10.84
CA ALA A 41 -15.57 7.79 9.65
C ALA A 41 -16.98 7.82 9.04
N HIS A 42 -18.01 7.95 9.87
CA HIS A 42 -19.43 8.01 9.47
C HIS A 42 -19.96 9.42 9.22
N ASP A 43 -19.08 10.41 9.04
CA ASP A 43 -19.45 11.79 8.74
C ASP A 43 -20.45 12.40 9.77
N GLN A 44 -20.26 12.09 11.07
CA GLN A 44 -21.13 12.54 12.17
C GLN A 44 -20.60 13.73 12.99
N LEU A 45 -19.41 14.29 12.70
CA LEU A 45 -18.87 15.47 13.40
C LEU A 45 -19.49 16.78 12.87
N THR A 46 -20.81 16.85 12.88
CA THR A 46 -21.58 18.05 12.49
C THR A 46 -21.51 19.11 13.59
N GLU A 47 -21.79 20.38 13.26
CA GLU A 47 -21.78 21.48 14.24
C GLU A 47 -22.67 21.22 15.46
N ASN A 48 -23.82 20.57 15.26
CA ASN A 48 -24.75 20.23 16.35
C ASN A 48 -24.23 19.07 17.20
N TYR A 49 -23.49 18.13 16.61
CA TYR A 49 -23.03 16.94 17.32
C TYR A 49 -21.66 17.12 18.00
N LEU A 50 -20.83 18.01 17.45
CA LEU A 50 -19.46 18.28 17.90
C LEU A 50 -19.35 18.68 19.38
N PRO A 51 -20.25 19.48 19.98
CA PRO A 51 -20.20 19.78 21.40
C PRO A 51 -20.27 18.53 22.27
N TYR A 52 -21.16 17.57 21.95
CA TYR A 52 -21.30 16.32 22.69
C TYR A 52 -20.07 15.43 22.57
N VAL A 53 -19.46 15.41 21.38
CA VAL A 53 -18.20 14.69 21.13
C VAL A 53 -17.06 15.30 21.94
N SER A 54 -16.91 16.62 21.91
CA SER A 54 -15.86 17.32 22.65
C SER A 54 -16.00 17.12 24.16
N TYR A 55 -17.22 17.21 24.68
CA TYR A 55 -17.48 17.07 26.11
C TYR A 55 -17.27 15.64 26.62
N ASN A 56 -17.70 14.63 25.86
CA ASN A 56 -17.63 13.24 26.30
C ASN A 56 -16.32 12.56 25.90
N LEU A 57 -15.81 12.76 24.70
CA LEU A 57 -14.74 11.91 24.16
C LEU A 57 -13.36 12.56 24.27
N PHE A 58 -13.24 13.86 24.01
CA PHE A 58 -11.96 14.55 24.11
C PHE A 58 -11.57 14.77 25.58
N SER A 59 -10.39 14.30 25.96
CA SER A 59 -9.90 14.38 27.34
C SER A 59 -8.41 14.08 27.41
N GLU A 60 -7.79 14.39 28.55
CA GLU A 60 -6.39 14.06 28.87
C GLU A 60 -6.08 12.56 28.83
N SER A 61 -7.08 11.67 28.74
CA SER A 61 -6.90 10.22 28.59
C SER A 61 -6.67 9.78 27.14
N VAL A 62 -7.09 10.59 26.16
CA VAL A 62 -6.93 10.30 24.73
C VAL A 62 -5.48 10.49 24.35
N ARG A 63 -4.91 9.49 23.67
CA ARG A 63 -3.51 9.47 23.25
C ARG A 63 -3.37 9.18 21.77
N LYS A 64 -4.39 8.60 21.14
CA LYS A 64 -4.39 8.28 19.70
C LYS A 64 -5.58 8.92 19.01
N ILE A 65 -5.31 9.62 17.91
CA ILE A 65 -6.33 10.12 17.00
C ILE A 65 -5.94 9.74 15.58
N ASP A 66 -6.89 9.15 14.86
CA ASP A 66 -6.76 8.78 13.45
C ASP A 66 -7.99 9.26 12.68
N PHE A 67 -7.76 10.20 11.75
CA PHE A 67 -8.78 10.71 10.83
C PHE A 67 -8.40 10.35 9.40
N TYR A 68 -9.25 9.57 8.75
CA TYR A 68 -9.03 9.07 7.39
C TYR A 68 -10.11 9.58 6.43
N ARG A 69 -9.72 10.47 5.53
CA ARG A 69 -10.54 11.08 4.46
C ARG A 69 -11.84 11.72 4.97
N CYS A 70 -11.84 12.23 6.19
CA CYS A 70 -12.99 12.85 6.84
C CYS A 70 -13.16 14.30 6.36
N GLY A 71 -14.12 14.55 5.47
CA GLY A 71 -14.38 15.89 4.91
C GLY A 71 -14.87 16.92 5.93
N GLN A 72 -15.43 16.46 7.05
CA GLN A 72 -15.95 17.26 8.15
C GLN A 72 -14.89 17.74 9.17
N ILE A 73 -13.65 17.23 9.09
CA ILE A 73 -12.61 17.68 10.02
C ILE A 73 -12.11 19.03 9.54
N THR A 74 -12.39 20.05 10.34
CA THR A 74 -11.98 21.43 10.11
C THR A 74 -10.95 21.88 11.13
N ASP A 75 -10.36 23.06 10.93
CA ASP A 75 -9.48 23.69 11.92
C ASP A 75 -10.15 23.82 13.29
N LYS A 76 -11.48 24.00 13.34
CA LYS A 76 -12.24 24.09 14.59
C LYS A 76 -12.22 22.80 15.39
N VAL A 77 -12.32 21.64 14.72
CA VAL A 77 -12.25 20.34 15.39
C VAL A 77 -10.88 20.14 16.03
N LEU A 78 -9.82 20.51 15.30
CA LEU A 78 -8.44 20.43 15.79
C LEU A 78 -8.16 21.39 16.96
N GLU A 79 -8.72 22.60 16.91
CA GLU A 79 -8.69 23.56 18.02
C GLU A 79 -9.38 22.97 19.26
N LEU A 80 -10.55 22.35 19.11
CA LEU A 80 -11.26 21.74 20.23
C LEU A 80 -10.48 20.60 20.89
N ILE A 81 -9.86 19.73 20.10
CA ILE A 81 -8.99 18.65 20.61
C ILE A 81 -7.85 19.24 21.43
N SER A 82 -7.20 20.30 20.91
CA SER A 82 -6.12 21.00 21.62
C SER A 82 -6.61 21.64 22.92
N SER A 83 -7.75 22.32 22.89
CA SER A 83 -8.35 22.97 24.08
C SER A 83 -8.82 21.98 25.15
N SER A 84 -9.12 20.74 24.76
CA SER A 84 -9.56 19.65 25.64
C SER A 84 -8.40 18.96 26.38
N ARG A 85 -7.18 19.52 26.28
CA ARG A 85 -5.95 19.02 26.92
C ARG A 85 -5.58 17.59 26.54
N CYS A 86 -5.99 17.14 25.35
CA CYS A 86 -5.52 15.88 24.81
C CYS A 86 -3.98 15.91 24.71
N LYS A 87 -3.33 14.86 25.19
CA LYS A 87 -1.87 14.65 25.10
C LYS A 87 -1.65 13.39 24.30
N LEU A 88 -1.35 13.56 23.01
CA LEU A 88 -1.33 12.49 22.03
C LEU A 88 0.06 11.87 21.92
N ASP A 89 0.12 10.55 21.90
CA ASP A 89 1.29 9.77 21.51
C ASP A 89 1.31 9.59 19.98
N GLU A 90 0.13 9.45 19.36
CA GLU A 90 -0.01 9.19 17.92
C GLU A 90 -1.11 10.08 17.32
N LEU A 91 -0.75 10.87 16.31
CA LEU A 91 -1.67 11.68 15.53
C LEU A 91 -1.55 11.30 14.04
N THR A 92 -2.64 10.77 13.48
CA THR A 92 -2.74 10.46 12.05
C THR A 92 -3.89 11.24 11.43
N ILE A 93 -3.60 12.00 10.38
CA ILE A 93 -4.60 12.69 9.57
C ILE A 93 -4.26 12.41 8.11
N HIS A 94 -5.17 11.75 7.39
CA HIS A 94 -5.00 11.40 6.00
C HIS A 94 -6.13 11.99 5.14
N GLY A 95 -5.80 12.81 4.14
CA GLY A 95 -6.74 13.27 3.12
C GLY A 95 -7.94 14.08 3.64
N CYS A 96 -7.82 14.76 4.77
CA CYS A 96 -8.88 15.64 5.30
C CYS A 96 -8.71 17.07 4.73
N ASN A 97 -9.41 17.35 3.64
CA ASN A 97 -9.10 18.52 2.79
C ASN A 97 -9.54 19.89 3.33
N GLN A 98 -10.30 19.95 4.44
CA GLN A 98 -10.76 21.21 5.03
C GLN A 98 -9.83 21.77 6.12
N ILE A 99 -8.74 21.08 6.41
CA ILE A 99 -7.75 21.51 7.40
C ILE A 99 -6.71 22.39 6.72
N THR A 100 -6.39 23.53 7.33
CA THR A 100 -5.33 24.44 6.90
C THR A 100 -4.18 24.45 7.90
N ASP A 101 -3.09 25.15 7.57
CA ASP A 101 -1.97 25.40 8.48
C ASP A 101 -2.40 25.84 9.88
N LYS A 102 -3.51 26.60 10.02
CA LYS A 102 -4.03 27.01 11.33
C LYS A 102 -4.43 25.81 12.17
N GLY A 103 -5.18 24.87 11.61
CA GLY A 103 -5.59 23.64 12.28
C GLY A 103 -4.40 22.80 12.71
N PHE A 104 -3.40 22.64 11.83
CA PHE A 104 -2.17 21.93 12.14
C PHE A 104 -1.38 22.59 13.28
N ILE A 105 -1.26 23.91 13.27
CA ILE A 105 -0.64 24.65 14.37
C ILE A 105 -1.41 24.43 15.68
N TYR A 106 -2.74 24.56 15.66
CA TYR A 106 -3.55 24.36 16.86
C TYR A 106 -3.37 22.97 17.47
N ILE A 107 -3.37 21.92 16.66
CA ILE A 107 -3.24 20.56 17.17
C ILE A 107 -1.82 20.22 17.57
N THR A 108 -0.79 20.79 16.96
CA THR A 108 0.61 20.41 17.23
C THR A 108 1.29 21.24 18.32
N GLN A 109 0.91 22.53 18.49
CA GLN A 109 1.57 23.45 19.42
C GLN A 109 1.57 22.99 20.90
N SER A 110 0.65 22.11 21.29
CA SER A 110 0.46 21.65 22.67
C SER A 110 0.84 20.18 22.88
N GLN A 111 1.46 19.53 21.88
CA GLN A 111 1.72 18.07 21.85
C GLN A 111 3.21 17.74 22.04
N ASP A 112 3.71 18.00 23.23
CA ASP A 112 5.11 17.79 23.64
C ASP A 112 5.50 16.31 23.83
N GLN A 113 4.52 15.40 23.87
CA GLN A 113 4.70 13.95 24.08
C GLN A 113 4.50 13.11 22.81
N LEU A 114 4.35 13.76 21.65
CA LEU A 114 4.01 13.08 20.41
C LEU A 114 5.14 12.15 19.96
N VAL A 115 4.84 10.86 19.78
CA VAL A 115 5.78 9.84 19.33
C VAL A 115 5.69 9.62 17.83
N LYS A 116 4.46 9.65 17.27
CA LYS A 116 4.21 9.46 15.83
C LYS A 116 3.31 10.55 15.28
N LEU A 117 3.79 11.22 14.25
CA LEU A 117 3.04 12.20 13.48
C LEU A 117 2.92 11.74 12.03
N ARG A 118 1.69 11.53 11.57
CA ARG A 118 1.41 11.16 10.18
C ARG A 118 0.40 12.11 9.57
N PHE A 119 0.88 13.04 8.76
CA PHE A 119 0.05 13.88 7.90
C PHE A 119 0.21 13.39 6.47
N ARG A 120 -0.83 12.76 5.94
CA ARG A 120 -0.76 12.12 4.63
C ARG A 120 -1.78 12.72 3.67
N LYS A 121 -1.39 13.02 2.44
CA LYS A 121 -2.28 13.57 1.39
C LYS A 121 -3.02 14.83 1.85
N MET A 122 -2.37 15.68 2.63
CA MET A 122 -2.96 16.89 3.19
C MET A 122 -2.75 18.08 2.25
N ARG A 123 -3.80 18.45 1.50
CA ARG A 123 -3.74 19.54 0.50
C ARG A 123 -3.57 20.93 1.12
N GLY A 124 -4.06 21.15 2.34
CA GLY A 124 -3.99 22.44 3.02
C GLY A 124 -2.79 22.61 3.96
N LEU A 125 -1.87 21.64 4.00
CA LEU A 125 -0.65 21.69 4.80
C LEU A 125 0.50 22.28 3.97
N THR A 126 1.09 23.36 4.45
CA THR A 126 2.33 23.94 3.92
C THR A 126 3.42 23.91 4.99
N ASN A 127 4.61 24.41 4.67
CA ASN A 127 5.70 24.55 5.64
C ASN A 127 5.24 25.27 6.92
N LYS A 128 4.42 26.33 6.81
CA LYS A 128 3.95 27.10 7.97
C LYS A 128 3.19 26.27 9.01
N GLY A 129 2.40 25.30 8.55
CA GLY A 129 1.65 24.40 9.43
C GLY A 129 2.55 23.46 10.25
N LEU A 130 3.80 23.26 9.83
CA LEU A 130 4.77 22.38 10.47
C LEU A 130 5.64 23.07 11.53
N ASN A 131 5.76 24.41 11.51
CA ASN A 131 6.66 25.16 12.41
C ASN A 131 6.34 24.97 13.92
N ALA A 132 5.09 24.62 14.23
CA ALA A 132 4.64 24.37 15.60
C ALA A 132 4.95 22.95 16.10
N VAL A 133 5.41 22.04 15.24
CA VAL A 133 5.72 20.65 15.60
C VAL A 133 6.97 20.61 16.48
N ARG A 134 6.75 20.34 17.77
CA ARG A 134 7.80 20.24 18.79
C ARG A 134 7.45 19.14 19.79
N SER A 135 8.15 18.01 19.70
CA SER A 135 8.09 16.92 20.67
C SER A 135 9.49 16.34 20.88
N SER A 136 9.87 16.14 22.13
CA SER A 136 11.14 15.51 22.50
C SER A 136 11.12 13.98 22.36
N GLN A 137 9.96 13.41 22.03
CA GLN A 137 9.75 11.98 21.87
C GLN A 137 9.39 11.58 20.45
N LEU A 138 9.38 12.52 19.50
CA LEU A 138 8.96 12.25 18.13
C LEU A 138 9.95 11.30 17.48
N GLN A 139 9.48 10.09 17.18
CA GLN A 139 10.26 9.02 16.57
C GLN A 139 9.87 8.80 15.12
N ARG A 140 8.63 9.12 14.72
CA ARG A 140 8.15 8.95 13.34
C ARG A 140 7.50 10.21 12.81
N LEU A 141 8.01 10.67 11.67
CA LEU A 141 7.42 11.73 10.87
C LEU A 141 7.06 11.16 9.48
N ASP A 142 5.79 11.27 9.11
CA ASP A 142 5.29 10.83 7.82
C ASP A 142 4.47 11.94 7.17
N LEU A 143 4.98 12.45 6.06
CA LEU A 143 4.42 13.55 5.28
C LEU A 143 3.91 13.09 3.91
N THR A 144 3.65 11.78 3.74
CA THR A 144 3.36 11.17 2.44
C THR A 144 2.26 11.89 1.65
N GLY A 145 2.56 12.38 0.45
CA GLY A 145 1.61 13.04 -0.46
C GLY A 145 1.18 14.44 -0.01
N CYS A 146 1.90 15.07 0.92
CA CYS A 146 1.69 16.48 1.26
C CYS A 146 2.42 17.37 0.24
N PHE A 147 1.84 17.47 -0.97
CA PHE A 147 2.45 18.11 -2.13
C PHE A 147 2.83 19.59 -1.94
N SER A 148 2.22 20.28 -0.97
CA SER A 148 2.49 21.69 -0.65
C SER A 148 3.54 21.91 0.45
N VAL A 149 4.09 20.83 1.01
CA VAL A 149 5.24 20.87 1.91
C VAL A 149 6.52 20.68 1.09
N THR A 150 7.57 21.43 1.43
CA THR A 150 8.90 21.31 0.81
C THR A 150 9.90 20.66 1.77
N PHE A 151 11.08 20.29 1.25
CA PHE A 151 12.18 19.78 2.07
C PHE A 151 12.60 20.77 3.18
N ALA A 152 12.56 22.08 2.92
CA ALA A 152 12.79 23.11 3.94
C ALA A 152 11.87 22.98 5.16
N GLY A 153 10.57 22.75 4.92
CA GLY A 153 9.57 22.58 5.99
C GLY A 153 9.80 21.30 6.78
N ALA A 154 10.10 20.20 6.09
CA ALA A 154 10.48 18.94 6.75
C ALA A 154 11.77 19.10 7.57
N CYS A 155 12.75 19.84 7.06
CA CYS A 155 14.02 20.11 7.71
C CYS A 155 13.84 20.92 9.00
N GLU A 156 12.93 21.90 9.02
CA GLU A 156 12.59 22.64 10.26
C GLU A 156 12.03 21.69 11.33
N VAL A 157 11.14 20.77 10.97
CA VAL A 157 10.61 19.75 11.92
C VAL A 157 11.74 18.86 12.44
N VAL A 158 12.60 18.35 11.56
CA VAL A 158 13.75 17.53 11.95
C VAL A 158 14.70 18.28 12.88
N CYS A 159 14.94 19.57 12.62
CA CYS A 159 15.79 20.40 13.48
C CYS A 159 15.18 20.60 14.87
N ASN A 160 13.85 20.70 14.96
CA ASN A 160 13.11 20.78 16.22
C ASN A 160 13.01 19.41 16.93
N ASN A 161 13.13 18.31 16.19
CA ASN A 161 12.89 16.94 16.66
C ASN A 161 14.03 15.98 16.25
N PRO A 162 15.23 16.10 16.83
CA PRO A 162 16.38 15.28 16.45
C PRO A 162 16.27 13.79 16.87
N THR A 163 15.19 13.40 17.55
CA THR A 163 14.89 12.03 17.98
C THR A 163 14.20 11.18 16.91
N ILE A 164 13.87 11.76 15.76
CA ILE A 164 13.20 11.05 14.67
C ILE A 164 14.09 9.90 14.19
N ARG A 165 13.46 8.74 14.01
CA ARG A 165 14.06 7.49 13.53
C ARG A 165 13.47 7.06 12.20
N ASP A 166 12.18 7.29 12.02
CA ASP A 166 11.44 6.98 10.79
C ASP A 166 11.07 8.31 10.10
N LEU A 167 11.69 8.60 8.96
CA LEU A 167 11.44 9.80 8.16
C LEU A 167 10.87 9.42 6.79
N ILE A 168 9.59 9.74 6.56
CA ILE A 168 8.85 9.38 5.34
C ILE A 168 8.37 10.63 4.63
N LEU A 169 8.95 10.91 3.47
CA LEU A 169 8.79 12.14 2.70
C LEU A 169 8.29 11.88 1.27
N ARG A 170 7.66 10.73 1.01
CA ARG A 170 7.11 10.39 -0.31
C ARG A 170 6.14 11.45 -0.83
N GLY A 171 6.29 11.91 -2.06
CA GLY A 171 5.35 12.85 -2.68
C GLY A 171 5.19 14.18 -1.93
N ILE A 172 6.22 14.64 -1.21
CA ILE A 172 6.33 16.06 -0.86
C ILE A 172 6.84 16.83 -2.07
N GLU A 173 6.47 18.10 -2.17
CA GLU A 173 6.95 19.00 -3.22
C GLU A 173 6.67 18.56 -4.67
N GLU A 174 5.60 17.81 -4.90
CA GLU A 174 5.18 17.38 -6.25
C GLU A 174 4.48 18.56 -6.97
N LYS A 175 5.22 19.26 -7.83
CA LYS A 175 4.68 20.27 -8.75
C LYS A 175 4.38 19.59 -10.08
N GLY A 176 3.11 19.54 -10.47
CA GLY A 176 2.59 18.71 -11.57
C GLY A 176 3.42 18.73 -12.85
N ASP A 177 3.72 17.51 -13.35
CA ASP A 177 4.10 16.99 -14.68
C ASP A 177 4.86 17.82 -15.74
N HIS A 178 5.16 19.10 -15.54
CA HIS A 178 5.77 19.96 -16.57
C HIS A 178 6.98 20.78 -16.10
N TYR A 179 7.53 20.49 -14.93
CA TYR A 179 8.72 21.19 -14.44
C TYR A 179 9.97 20.31 -14.52
N MET A 180 10.75 20.50 -15.59
CA MET A 180 12.21 20.35 -15.50
C MET A 180 12.69 21.46 -14.56
N GLY A 181 12.94 21.13 -13.29
CA GLY A 181 13.47 22.07 -12.31
C GLY A 181 14.74 22.75 -12.82
N SER A 182 14.97 24.01 -12.43
CA SER A 182 16.28 24.62 -12.63
C SER A 182 17.28 23.94 -11.69
N ARG A 183 18.54 23.75 -12.13
CA ARG A 183 19.61 23.12 -11.32
C ARG A 183 19.68 23.69 -9.90
N ASN A 184 19.53 25.01 -9.76
CA ASN A 184 19.59 25.70 -8.45
C ASN A 184 18.51 25.24 -7.45
N GLN A 185 17.31 24.86 -7.91
CA GLN A 185 16.26 24.36 -7.01
C GLN A 185 16.53 22.92 -6.57
N ASP A 186 17.09 22.10 -7.46
CA ASP A 186 17.50 20.75 -7.11
C ASP A 186 18.64 20.77 -6.09
N ASP A 187 19.64 21.64 -6.25
CA ASP A 187 20.75 21.77 -5.29
C ASP A 187 20.27 22.18 -3.89
N ALA A 188 19.31 23.10 -3.80
CA ALA A 188 18.74 23.51 -2.51
C ALA A 188 18.03 22.34 -1.79
N ARG A 189 17.26 21.53 -2.53
CA ARG A 189 16.56 20.35 -1.97
C ARG A 189 17.52 19.31 -1.44
N HIS A 190 18.57 18.97 -2.20
CA HIS A 190 19.57 18.01 -1.76
C HIS A 190 20.31 18.51 -0.52
N ASN A 191 20.65 19.80 -0.46
CA ASN A 191 21.27 20.40 0.72
C ASN A 191 20.37 20.33 1.98
N GLU A 192 19.06 20.55 1.82
CA GLU A 192 18.10 20.39 2.91
C GLU A 192 18.01 18.93 3.39
N LEU A 193 18.01 17.98 2.45
CA LEU A 193 18.00 16.55 2.77
C LEU A 193 19.29 16.10 3.45
N ILE A 194 20.45 16.53 2.96
CA ILE A 194 21.76 16.31 3.60
C ILE A 194 21.74 16.88 5.03
N THR A 195 21.23 18.09 5.22
CA THR A 195 21.10 18.70 6.55
C THR A 195 20.25 17.84 7.48
N MET A 196 19.12 17.32 7.01
CA MET A 196 18.29 16.40 7.80
C MET A 196 19.02 15.11 8.14
N ILE A 197 19.68 14.48 7.16
CA ILE A 197 20.47 13.25 7.34
C ILE A 197 21.57 13.46 8.39
N SER A 198 22.35 14.53 8.27
CA SER A 198 23.42 14.86 9.23
C SER A 198 22.87 15.17 10.62
N LYS A 199 21.68 15.78 10.72
CA LYS A 199 21.06 16.12 12.01
C LYS A 199 20.55 14.88 12.76
N LEU A 200 19.95 13.94 12.03
CA LEU A 200 19.45 12.68 12.60
C LEU A 200 20.59 11.69 12.86
N SER A 201 21.57 11.62 11.96
CA SER A 201 22.78 10.79 12.08
C SER A 201 22.46 9.37 12.56
N HIS A 202 22.99 8.96 13.71
CA HIS A 202 22.83 7.64 14.31
C HIS A 202 21.40 7.31 14.75
N ASN A 203 20.48 8.27 14.80
CA ASN A 203 19.07 8.01 15.15
C ASN A 203 18.25 7.49 13.96
N LEU A 204 18.65 7.79 12.73
CA LEU A 204 17.87 7.43 11.54
C LEU A 204 17.90 5.91 11.31
N GLU A 205 16.72 5.28 11.36
CA GLU A 205 16.51 3.85 11.15
C GLU A 205 15.75 3.55 9.84
N GLU A 206 14.82 4.43 9.42
CA GLU A 206 14.02 4.30 8.19
C GLU A 206 14.01 5.65 7.45
N LEU A 207 14.50 5.67 6.21
CA LEU A 207 14.38 6.82 5.31
C LEU A 207 13.62 6.40 4.06
N ASP A 208 12.60 7.18 3.74
CA ASP A 208 11.71 6.89 2.64
C ASP A 208 11.41 8.15 1.82
N CYS A 209 12.17 8.28 0.74
CA CYS A 209 12.08 9.36 -0.24
C CYS A 209 11.82 8.71 -1.61
N GLU A 210 10.68 9.02 -2.23
CA GLU A 210 10.28 8.45 -3.52
C GLU A 210 10.66 9.42 -4.66
N LEU A 211 11.10 8.89 -5.81
CA LEU A 211 11.25 9.55 -7.13
C LEU A 211 12.11 10.83 -7.17
N PHE A 212 13.28 10.77 -7.84
CA PHE A 212 14.17 11.92 -8.16
C PHE A 212 14.75 12.74 -7.00
N GLN A 213 14.60 12.29 -5.75
CA GLN A 213 14.94 13.10 -4.57
C GLN A 213 16.36 12.89 -4.02
N LEU A 214 16.98 11.74 -4.27
CA LEU A 214 18.31 11.40 -3.75
C LEU A 214 19.35 11.41 -4.88
N ASN A 215 20.46 12.11 -4.63
CA ASN A 215 21.66 12.16 -5.48
C ASN A 215 22.86 11.46 -4.80
N ASP A 216 24.02 11.45 -5.47
CA ASP A 216 25.24 10.86 -4.93
C ASP A 216 25.62 11.41 -3.56
N GLU A 217 25.68 12.74 -3.41
CA GLU A 217 26.05 13.39 -2.14
C GLU A 217 25.14 12.97 -0.97
N CYS A 218 23.84 12.79 -1.21
CA CYS A 218 22.92 12.30 -0.20
C CYS A 218 23.25 10.86 0.22
N LEU A 219 23.53 9.96 -0.74
CA LEU A 219 23.88 8.56 -0.46
C LEU A 219 25.22 8.46 0.28
N GLU A 220 26.19 9.30 -0.08
CA GLU A 220 27.46 9.41 0.62
C GLU A 220 27.27 9.89 2.06
N CYS A 221 26.44 10.91 2.27
CA CYS A 221 26.08 11.38 3.62
C CYS A 221 25.39 10.30 4.45
N LEU A 222 24.48 9.50 3.86
CA LEU A 222 23.86 8.37 4.55
C LEU A 222 24.91 7.36 4.99
N GLY A 223 25.81 6.96 4.08
CA GLY A 223 26.92 6.05 4.41
C GLY A 223 27.83 6.61 5.50
N GLN A 224 28.07 7.92 5.53
CA GLN A 224 28.94 8.54 6.51
C GLN A 224 28.30 8.70 7.90
N PHE A 225 27.02 9.09 7.97
CA PHE A 225 26.40 9.57 9.22
C PHE A 225 25.36 8.62 9.82
N CYS A 226 24.83 7.65 9.06
CA CYS A 226 23.66 6.84 9.45
C CYS A 226 23.96 5.33 9.53
N PRO A 227 24.82 4.88 10.46
CA PRO A 227 25.19 3.46 10.57
C PRO A 227 24.05 2.55 11.07
N ASN A 228 23.03 3.13 11.71
CA ASN A 228 21.86 2.40 12.23
C ASN A 228 20.70 2.32 11.23
N LEU A 229 20.89 2.78 9.99
CA LEU A 229 19.87 2.74 8.97
C LEU A 229 19.52 1.27 8.63
N LYS A 230 18.25 0.91 8.82
CA LYS A 230 17.71 -0.43 8.59
C LYS A 230 16.87 -0.48 7.32
N LYS A 231 16.23 0.62 6.93
CA LYS A 231 15.37 0.67 5.76
C LYS A 231 15.64 1.91 4.94
N LEU A 232 15.85 1.70 3.65
CA LEU A 232 16.03 2.77 2.69
C LEU A 232 15.19 2.48 1.45
N ASN A 233 14.29 3.39 1.13
CA ASN A 233 13.57 3.37 -0.13
C ASN A 233 14.22 4.36 -1.09
N LEU A 234 14.80 3.86 -2.19
CA LEU A 234 15.36 4.65 -3.28
C LEU A 234 14.46 4.61 -4.53
N HIS A 235 13.25 4.05 -4.45
CA HIS A 235 12.36 3.84 -5.60
C HIS A 235 12.30 5.06 -6.53
N GLY A 236 12.68 4.85 -7.80
CA GLY A 236 12.63 5.87 -8.84
C GLY A 236 13.72 6.95 -8.74
N CYS A 237 14.73 6.79 -7.88
CA CYS A 237 15.88 7.70 -7.84
C CYS A 237 16.84 7.39 -9.00
N VAL A 238 16.99 8.34 -9.93
CA VAL A 238 17.82 8.18 -11.14
C VAL A 238 19.07 9.07 -11.15
N ARG A 239 19.29 9.85 -10.08
CA ARG A 239 20.35 10.87 -9.99
C ARG A 239 21.59 10.43 -9.21
N PHE A 240 21.71 9.13 -8.96
CA PHE A 240 22.88 8.56 -8.28
C PHE A 240 23.52 7.46 -9.13
N HIS A 241 24.82 7.30 -8.92
CA HIS A 241 25.72 6.41 -9.64
C HIS A 241 26.21 5.27 -8.73
N GLY A 242 26.87 4.29 -9.33
CA GLY A 242 27.32 3.08 -8.63
C GLY A 242 28.25 3.38 -7.44
N GLU A 243 29.15 4.36 -7.57
CA GLU A 243 30.10 4.70 -6.50
C GLU A 243 29.42 5.15 -5.20
N ALA A 244 28.35 5.95 -5.29
CA ALA A 244 27.60 6.38 -4.12
C ALA A 244 26.86 5.21 -3.45
N LEU A 245 26.35 4.26 -4.23
CA LEU A 245 25.76 3.02 -3.72
C LEU A 245 26.79 2.15 -2.97
N ILE A 246 28.05 2.14 -3.44
CA ILE A 246 29.15 1.46 -2.74
C ILE A 246 29.41 2.11 -1.38
N LYS A 247 29.54 3.44 -1.34
CA LYS A 247 29.76 4.20 -0.09
C LYS A 247 28.62 3.99 0.91
N LEU A 248 27.37 4.03 0.43
CA LEU A 248 26.18 3.70 1.23
C LEU A 248 26.28 2.27 1.80
N SER A 249 26.61 1.29 0.97
CA SER A 249 26.64 -0.12 1.38
C SER A 249 27.72 -0.42 2.41
N ILE A 250 28.87 0.26 2.32
CA ILE A 250 29.96 0.15 3.29
C ILE A 250 29.56 0.79 4.63
N GLY A 251 28.94 1.97 4.59
CA GLY A 251 28.58 2.75 5.78
C GLY A 251 27.35 2.23 6.54
N CYS A 252 26.31 1.83 5.81
CA CYS A 252 25.03 1.36 6.36
C CYS A 252 24.98 -0.18 6.44
N ASN A 253 25.90 -0.78 7.18
CA ASN A 253 26.02 -2.25 7.26
C ASN A 253 24.86 -2.95 8.00
N GLN A 254 23.98 -2.21 8.67
CA GLN A 254 22.77 -2.74 9.33
C GLN A 254 21.53 -2.72 8.43
N LEU A 255 21.66 -2.34 7.15
CA LEU A 255 20.55 -2.21 6.23
C LEU A 255 19.85 -3.56 6.01
N GLN A 256 18.56 -3.62 6.30
CA GLN A 256 17.72 -4.81 6.21
C GLN A 256 16.74 -4.75 5.04
N ASN A 257 16.28 -3.56 4.66
CA ASN A 257 15.36 -3.34 3.56
C ASN A 257 15.92 -2.27 2.62
N LEU A 258 16.11 -2.64 1.36
CA LEU A 258 16.57 -1.74 0.32
C LEU A 258 15.67 -1.88 -0.91
N ASP A 259 15.01 -0.78 -1.29
CA ASP A 259 14.23 -0.71 -2.51
C ASP A 259 14.99 0.12 -3.56
N LEU A 260 15.51 -0.55 -4.60
CA LEU A 260 16.19 0.05 -5.76
C LEU A 260 15.29 0.05 -7.00
N SER A 261 13.98 -0.13 -6.83
CA SER A 261 13.08 -0.28 -7.98
C SER A 261 13.07 0.98 -8.84
N TYR A 262 13.12 0.80 -10.16
CA TYR A 262 13.17 1.89 -11.14
C TYR A 262 14.30 2.91 -10.89
N CYS A 263 15.35 2.51 -10.16
CA CYS A 263 16.55 3.31 -10.01
C CYS A 263 17.42 3.24 -11.26
N GLY A 264 18.09 4.36 -11.54
CA GLY A 264 19.30 4.47 -12.36
C GLY A 264 19.27 3.87 -13.77
N VAL A 265 19.54 4.69 -14.79
CA VAL A 265 20.13 4.19 -16.03
C VAL A 265 21.63 3.97 -15.77
N TRP A 266 21.93 2.98 -14.91
CA TRP A 266 23.32 2.67 -14.58
C TRP A 266 24.05 2.16 -15.82
N GLN A 267 25.21 2.75 -16.07
CA GLN A 267 26.16 2.20 -17.02
C GLN A 267 26.58 0.79 -16.57
N GLU A 268 27.04 -0.04 -17.49
CA GLU A 268 27.35 -1.45 -17.17
C GLU A 268 28.34 -1.59 -16.01
N HIS A 269 29.40 -0.77 -16.00
CA HIS A 269 30.41 -0.77 -14.93
C HIS A 269 29.89 -0.31 -13.57
N GLU A 270 28.81 0.49 -13.53
CA GLU A 270 28.23 0.98 -12.27
C GLU A 270 27.39 -0.09 -11.57
N ARG A 271 26.92 -1.09 -12.32
CA ARG A 271 26.10 -2.20 -11.80
C ARG A 271 26.91 -3.13 -10.91
N GLU A 272 28.23 -3.10 -11.01
CA GLU A 272 29.14 -3.79 -10.10
C GLU A 272 28.95 -3.34 -8.64
N ALA A 273 28.38 -2.14 -8.42
CA ALA A 273 27.99 -1.68 -7.10
C ALA A 273 26.99 -2.63 -6.41
N LEU A 274 26.19 -3.40 -7.16
CA LEU A 274 25.30 -4.42 -6.60
C LEU A 274 26.06 -5.53 -5.85
N TRP A 275 27.32 -5.79 -6.19
CA TRP A 275 28.15 -6.67 -5.38
C TRP A 275 28.47 -6.06 -4.02
N THR A 276 28.41 -4.76 -3.82
CA THR A 276 28.76 -4.17 -2.51
C THR A 276 27.61 -4.20 -1.51
N LEU A 277 26.40 -4.59 -1.95
CA LEU A 277 25.21 -4.61 -1.10
C LEU A 277 25.43 -5.37 0.21
N PRO A 278 24.92 -4.84 1.34
CA PRO A 278 25.21 -5.37 2.66
C PRO A 278 24.53 -6.74 2.86
N THR A 279 25.28 -7.70 3.43
CA THR A 279 24.80 -9.07 3.68
C THR A 279 23.75 -9.17 4.79
N SER A 280 23.49 -8.07 5.50
CA SER A 280 22.40 -7.91 6.46
C SER A 280 21.03 -7.77 5.82
N LEU A 281 20.95 -7.56 4.49
CA LEU A 281 19.69 -7.43 3.77
C LEU A 281 18.79 -8.66 3.96
N THR A 282 17.53 -8.35 4.24
CA THR A 282 16.42 -9.30 4.36
C THR A 282 15.35 -9.07 3.30
N HIS A 283 15.24 -7.83 2.80
CA HIS A 283 14.31 -7.44 1.74
C HIS A 283 15.09 -6.65 0.70
N LEU A 284 15.01 -7.07 -0.56
CA LEU A 284 15.62 -6.38 -1.69
C LEU A 284 14.62 -6.29 -2.85
N SER A 285 14.46 -5.08 -3.39
CA SER A 285 13.65 -4.85 -4.58
C SER A 285 14.52 -4.28 -5.70
N LEU A 286 14.54 -4.97 -6.84
CA LEU A 286 15.21 -4.55 -8.08
C LEU A 286 14.20 -4.34 -9.22
N CYS A 287 12.91 -4.14 -8.89
CA CYS A 287 11.86 -4.06 -9.89
C CYS A 287 12.13 -2.96 -10.92
N GLY A 288 12.04 -3.28 -12.21
CA GLY A 288 12.25 -2.32 -13.30
C GLY A 288 13.68 -1.78 -13.43
N VAL A 289 14.66 -2.33 -12.70
CA VAL A 289 16.07 -2.01 -12.91
C VAL A 289 16.54 -2.66 -14.22
N LEU A 290 17.15 -1.86 -15.10
CA LEU A 290 17.63 -2.29 -16.42
C LEU A 290 18.94 -3.09 -16.32
N LEU A 291 18.91 -4.22 -15.63
CA LEU A 291 20.05 -5.12 -15.46
C LEU A 291 20.00 -6.24 -16.51
N ASN A 292 20.93 -6.21 -17.47
CA ASN A 292 21.03 -7.24 -18.52
C ASN A 292 22.05 -8.35 -18.21
N ASP A 293 23.00 -8.08 -17.30
CA ASP A 293 24.05 -9.03 -16.95
C ASP A 293 23.55 -10.05 -15.91
N LYS A 294 23.47 -11.31 -16.34
CA LYS A 294 23.02 -12.44 -15.51
C LYS A 294 24.02 -12.78 -14.41
N THR A 295 25.31 -12.58 -14.65
CA THR A 295 26.37 -12.87 -13.68
C THR A 295 26.28 -11.90 -12.52
N ILE A 296 26.13 -10.60 -12.79
CA ILE A 296 25.93 -9.59 -11.74
C ILE A 296 24.70 -9.91 -10.91
N LEU A 297 23.56 -10.21 -11.55
CA LEU A 297 22.31 -10.55 -10.84
C LEU A 297 22.48 -11.79 -9.94
N THR A 298 23.03 -12.87 -10.51
CA THR A 298 23.15 -14.15 -9.81
C THR A 298 24.16 -14.08 -8.66
N GLU A 299 25.37 -13.58 -8.90
CA GLU A 299 26.42 -13.48 -7.88
C GLU A 299 26.05 -12.50 -6.76
N CYS A 300 25.38 -11.39 -7.08
CA CYS A 300 24.86 -10.45 -6.09
C CYS A 300 23.91 -11.17 -5.12
N LEU A 301 22.87 -11.83 -5.64
CA LEU A 301 21.84 -12.46 -4.81
C LEU A 301 22.36 -13.68 -4.05
N GLN A 302 23.27 -14.48 -4.63
CA GLN A 302 23.88 -15.64 -3.96
C GLN A 302 24.61 -15.29 -2.67
N ARG A 303 25.15 -14.08 -2.57
CA ARG A 303 25.84 -13.59 -1.37
C ARG A 303 24.89 -13.19 -0.25
N LEU A 304 23.66 -12.81 -0.58
CA LEU A 304 22.67 -12.26 0.35
C LEU A 304 21.82 -13.38 1.00
N LYS A 305 22.49 -14.27 1.75
CA LYS A 305 21.88 -15.48 2.35
C LYS A 305 20.80 -15.21 3.41
N ARG A 306 20.65 -13.96 3.86
CA ARG A 306 19.64 -13.54 4.86
C ARG A 306 18.35 -13.03 4.22
N LEU A 307 18.27 -13.01 2.88
CA LEU A 307 17.08 -12.58 2.17
C LEU A 307 15.89 -13.45 2.53
N LYS A 308 14.79 -12.76 2.84
CA LYS A 308 13.45 -13.29 3.07
C LYS A 308 12.49 -12.82 1.99
N SER A 309 12.70 -11.63 1.42
CA SER A 309 11.86 -11.06 0.37
C SER A 309 12.72 -10.56 -0.77
N VAL A 310 12.41 -10.99 -1.98
CA VAL A 310 13.10 -10.58 -3.20
C VAL A 310 12.07 -10.25 -4.27
N ARG A 311 12.15 -9.03 -4.81
CA ARG A 311 11.32 -8.60 -5.93
C ARG A 311 12.18 -8.28 -7.14
N LEU A 312 11.96 -9.00 -8.23
CA LEU A 312 12.72 -8.92 -9.49
C LEU A 312 11.81 -8.60 -10.67
N CYS A 313 10.68 -7.93 -10.41
CA CYS A 313 9.68 -7.66 -11.43
C CYS A 313 10.27 -6.85 -12.58
N GLY A 314 10.19 -7.35 -13.81
CA GLY A 314 10.70 -6.66 -15.00
C GLY A 314 12.23 -6.51 -15.10
N VAL A 315 13.01 -7.33 -14.39
CA VAL A 315 14.48 -7.37 -14.53
C VAL A 315 14.87 -8.16 -15.80
N PRO A 316 15.57 -7.56 -16.79
CA PRO A 316 15.88 -8.23 -18.06
C PRO A 316 16.81 -9.45 -17.97
N ALA A 317 17.74 -9.45 -17.02
CA ALA A 317 18.66 -10.56 -16.77
C ALA A 317 17.98 -11.80 -16.18
N LEU A 318 16.71 -11.69 -15.74
CA LEU A 318 15.98 -12.77 -15.11
C LEU A 318 15.35 -13.70 -16.18
N ASP A 319 15.76 -14.96 -16.13
CA ASP A 319 15.28 -16.06 -16.95
C ASP A 319 15.32 -17.38 -16.15
N ASP A 320 14.85 -18.48 -16.75
CA ASP A 320 14.79 -19.78 -16.05
C ASP A 320 16.15 -20.22 -15.46
N SER A 321 17.26 -19.99 -16.19
CA SER A 321 18.61 -20.40 -15.76
C SER A 321 19.18 -19.51 -14.65
N SER A 322 19.00 -18.20 -14.73
CA SER A 322 19.42 -17.29 -13.67
C SER A 322 18.55 -17.48 -12.42
N LEU A 323 17.25 -17.73 -12.57
CA LEU A 323 16.36 -18.04 -11.47
C LEU A 323 16.80 -19.30 -10.71
N GLU A 324 17.16 -20.38 -11.42
CA GLU A 324 17.72 -21.59 -10.81
C GLU A 324 18.95 -21.27 -9.95
N LYS A 325 19.93 -20.56 -10.53
CA LYS A 325 21.18 -20.18 -9.86
C LYS A 325 20.97 -19.29 -8.64
N ILE A 326 19.92 -18.49 -8.62
CA ILE A 326 19.55 -17.65 -7.47
C ILE A 326 18.91 -18.53 -6.40
N LEU A 327 17.85 -19.27 -6.77
CA LEU A 327 17.02 -20.01 -5.82
C LEU A 327 17.75 -21.18 -5.15
N GLN A 328 18.75 -21.78 -5.81
CA GLN A 328 19.59 -22.81 -5.18
C GLN A 328 20.29 -22.32 -3.89
N TYR A 329 20.57 -21.01 -3.79
CA TYR A 329 21.30 -20.43 -2.66
C TYR A 329 20.40 -19.74 -1.63
N ILE A 330 19.39 -18.99 -2.08
CA ILE A 330 18.52 -18.21 -1.19
C ILE A 330 17.12 -18.80 -1.02
N GLY A 331 16.68 -19.70 -1.92
CA GLY A 331 15.29 -20.17 -2.01
C GLY A 331 14.75 -20.78 -0.72
N ALA A 332 15.56 -21.55 0.00
CA ALA A 332 15.13 -22.19 1.26
C ALA A 332 14.77 -21.18 2.37
N GLY A 333 15.32 -19.96 2.32
CA GLY A 333 15.07 -18.89 3.28
C GLY A 333 14.00 -17.88 2.84
N LEU A 334 13.57 -17.90 1.58
CA LEU A 334 12.61 -16.94 1.04
C LEU A 334 11.19 -17.19 1.56
N LEU A 335 10.57 -16.10 2.00
CA LEU A 335 9.17 -15.98 2.38
C LEU A 335 8.37 -15.24 1.30
N GLU A 336 8.99 -14.30 0.58
CA GLU A 336 8.33 -13.56 -0.49
C GLU A 336 9.17 -13.55 -1.75
N LEU A 337 8.53 -13.84 -2.89
CA LEU A 337 9.16 -13.82 -4.20
C LEU A 337 8.24 -13.17 -5.21
N ASP A 338 8.73 -12.12 -5.89
CA ASP A 338 8.03 -11.46 -7.00
C ASP A 338 8.85 -11.56 -8.28
N LEU A 339 8.32 -12.33 -9.24
CA LEU A 339 8.86 -12.58 -10.57
C LEU A 339 7.99 -11.92 -11.67
N SER A 340 7.10 -10.99 -11.30
CA SER A 340 6.12 -10.42 -12.22
C SER A 340 6.77 -9.62 -13.36
N GLY A 341 5.99 -9.26 -14.38
CA GLY A 341 6.41 -8.26 -15.37
C GLY A 341 7.58 -8.66 -16.28
N GLY A 342 7.85 -9.96 -16.46
CA GLY A 342 8.90 -10.46 -17.34
C GLY A 342 8.78 -9.94 -18.79
N GLN A 343 9.92 -9.57 -19.39
CA GLN A 343 9.99 -9.22 -20.81
C GLN A 343 10.07 -10.51 -21.64
N GLY A 344 9.16 -10.67 -22.60
CA GLY A 344 9.15 -11.82 -23.50
C GLY A 344 8.90 -13.17 -22.80
N ALA A 345 9.58 -14.22 -23.28
CA ALA A 345 9.46 -15.61 -22.82
C ALA A 345 10.57 -16.02 -21.83
N ALA A 346 11.12 -15.07 -21.07
CA ALA A 346 12.30 -15.32 -20.24
C ALA A 346 12.02 -16.28 -19.06
N ILE A 347 10.83 -16.18 -18.45
CA ILE A 347 10.38 -17.08 -17.39
C ILE A 347 9.24 -17.94 -17.91
N THR A 348 9.39 -19.26 -17.73
CA THR A 348 8.41 -20.27 -18.10
C THR A 348 8.07 -21.17 -16.91
N ASP A 349 7.18 -22.16 -17.11
CA ASP A 349 6.91 -23.17 -16.09
C ASP A 349 8.15 -23.98 -15.69
N ALA A 350 9.20 -24.05 -16.54
CA ALA A 350 10.48 -24.65 -16.18
C ALA A 350 11.20 -23.83 -15.08
N GLY A 351 11.20 -22.50 -15.19
CA GLY A 351 11.71 -21.62 -14.14
C GLY A 351 10.89 -21.72 -12.85
N LEU A 352 9.57 -21.77 -12.96
CA LEU A 352 8.68 -21.93 -11.80
C LEU A 352 8.83 -23.30 -11.13
N ALA A 353 9.26 -24.34 -11.85
CA ALA A 353 9.60 -25.63 -11.23
C ALA A 353 10.74 -25.48 -10.20
N PHE A 354 11.68 -24.56 -10.42
CA PHE A 354 12.72 -24.26 -9.43
C PHE A 354 12.19 -23.54 -8.19
N VAL A 355 11.13 -22.73 -8.32
CA VAL A 355 10.42 -22.17 -7.15
C VAL A 355 9.83 -23.31 -6.33
N THR A 356 9.18 -24.26 -6.98
CA THR A 356 8.64 -25.46 -6.33
C THR A 356 9.75 -26.31 -5.70
N GLN A 357 10.92 -26.41 -6.32
CA GLN A 357 12.04 -27.21 -5.83
C GLN A 357 12.75 -26.58 -4.60
N TYR A 358 13.02 -25.27 -4.63
CA TYR A 358 13.90 -24.63 -3.64
C TYR A 358 13.14 -23.80 -2.58
N CYS A 359 11.97 -23.24 -2.90
CA CYS A 359 11.25 -22.33 -1.99
C CYS A 359 10.29 -23.08 -1.06
N ILE A 360 10.83 -23.64 0.02
CA ILE A 360 10.07 -24.50 0.95
C ILE A 360 9.23 -23.74 1.99
N ARG A 361 9.49 -22.45 2.22
CA ARG A 361 8.84 -21.63 3.25
C ARG A 361 8.09 -20.41 2.69
N LEU A 362 7.75 -20.46 1.41
CA LEU A 362 7.16 -19.32 0.72
C LEU A 362 5.80 -18.97 1.32
N GLU A 363 5.61 -17.70 1.65
CA GLU A 363 4.35 -17.13 2.16
C GLU A 363 3.67 -16.24 1.11
N SER A 364 4.45 -15.58 0.24
CA SER A 364 3.94 -14.72 -0.83
C SER A 364 4.62 -15.02 -2.16
N LEU A 365 3.81 -15.26 -3.20
CA LEU A 365 4.29 -15.44 -4.58
C LEU A 365 3.58 -14.48 -5.53
N ALA A 366 4.35 -13.75 -6.33
CA ALA A 366 3.83 -12.94 -7.42
C ALA A 366 4.47 -13.34 -8.75
N ILE A 367 3.63 -13.70 -9.73
CA ILE A 367 4.03 -14.11 -11.08
C ILE A 367 3.19 -13.40 -12.15
N SER A 368 2.66 -12.24 -11.81
CA SER A 368 1.70 -11.51 -12.65
C SER A 368 2.33 -11.03 -13.95
N LEU A 369 1.54 -10.96 -15.02
CA LEU A 369 1.98 -10.50 -16.35
C LEU A 369 3.05 -11.37 -17.03
N LEU A 370 3.29 -12.60 -16.57
CA LEU A 370 4.10 -13.59 -17.30
C LEU A 370 3.27 -14.22 -18.42
N ARG A 371 3.68 -14.01 -19.68
CA ARG A 371 2.87 -14.39 -20.86
C ARG A 371 2.98 -15.87 -21.25
N HIS A 372 4.04 -16.54 -20.81
CA HIS A 372 4.41 -17.91 -21.23
C HIS A 372 4.32 -18.92 -20.09
N VAL A 373 3.63 -18.55 -19.01
CA VAL A 373 3.44 -19.38 -17.81
C VAL A 373 2.00 -19.86 -17.76
N THR A 374 1.82 -21.14 -17.47
CA THR A 374 0.53 -21.75 -17.13
C THR A 374 0.39 -21.93 -15.61
N GLY A 375 1.51 -21.96 -14.87
CA GLY A 375 1.53 -22.14 -13.43
C GLY A 375 1.45 -23.60 -12.99
N ILE A 376 1.32 -24.56 -13.93
CA ILE A 376 1.14 -25.97 -13.62
C ILE A 376 2.27 -26.55 -12.76
N SER A 377 3.49 -26.02 -12.90
CA SER A 377 4.64 -26.45 -12.10
C SER A 377 4.59 -26.00 -10.64
N LEU A 378 3.64 -25.14 -10.26
CA LEU A 378 3.39 -24.72 -8.88
C LEU A 378 2.46 -25.68 -8.11
N ILE A 379 1.74 -26.57 -8.80
CA ILE A 379 0.82 -27.55 -8.16
C ILE A 379 1.47 -28.29 -6.98
N PRO A 380 2.72 -28.77 -7.05
CA PRO A 380 3.32 -29.51 -5.93
C PRO A 380 3.53 -28.67 -4.66
N ILE A 381 3.53 -27.33 -4.76
CA ILE A 381 3.52 -26.45 -3.58
C ILE A 381 2.19 -26.59 -2.84
N PHE A 382 1.08 -26.60 -3.57
CA PHE A 382 -0.27 -26.64 -3.02
C PHE A 382 -0.68 -28.05 -2.59
N GLN A 383 -0.20 -29.09 -3.26
CA GLN A 383 -0.44 -30.48 -2.87
C GLN A 383 0.26 -30.86 -1.55
N ASN A 384 1.33 -30.16 -1.17
CA ASN A 384 2.00 -30.39 0.10
C ASN A 384 1.33 -29.56 1.21
N PRO A 385 0.68 -30.18 2.22
CA PRO A 385 -0.08 -29.44 3.23
C PRO A 385 0.75 -28.48 4.07
N GLU A 386 2.01 -28.82 4.39
CA GLU A 386 2.88 -27.95 5.18
C GLU A 386 3.27 -26.69 4.41
N ARG A 387 3.54 -26.84 3.10
CA ARG A 387 3.85 -25.72 2.22
C ARG A 387 2.63 -24.88 1.91
N ALA A 388 1.51 -25.50 1.57
CA ALA A 388 0.24 -24.81 1.31
C ALA A 388 -0.23 -24.00 2.52
N ALA A 389 -0.03 -24.53 3.74
CA ALA A 389 -0.35 -23.82 4.98
C ALA A 389 0.54 -22.59 5.23
N CYS A 390 1.71 -22.47 4.59
CA CYS A 390 2.55 -21.28 4.69
C CYS A 390 2.07 -20.14 3.78
N ILE A 391 1.36 -20.45 2.68
CA ILE A 391 0.94 -19.46 1.69
C ILE A 391 -0.13 -18.54 2.28
N ARG A 392 0.19 -17.24 2.30
CA ARG A 392 -0.70 -16.16 2.73
C ARG A 392 -1.11 -15.27 1.57
N SER A 393 -0.31 -15.18 0.51
CA SER A 393 -0.54 -14.20 -0.56
C SER A 393 -0.14 -14.71 -1.93
N LEU A 394 -1.07 -14.65 -2.89
CA LEU A 394 -0.86 -15.10 -4.26
C LEU A 394 -1.28 -13.99 -5.25
N PHE A 395 -0.34 -13.53 -6.08
CA PHE A 395 -0.58 -12.57 -7.15
C PHE A 395 -0.35 -13.22 -8.50
N LEU A 396 -1.41 -13.79 -9.06
CA LEU A 396 -1.42 -14.71 -10.20
C LEU A 396 -2.18 -14.13 -11.40
N SER A 397 -2.06 -12.82 -11.67
CA SER A 397 -2.69 -12.18 -12.83
C SER A 397 -1.99 -12.58 -14.14
N VAL A 398 -2.20 -13.83 -14.55
CA VAL A 398 -1.62 -14.51 -15.72
C VAL A 398 -2.75 -15.02 -16.60
N ARG A 399 -2.81 -14.55 -17.86
CA ARG A 399 -3.95 -14.75 -18.74
C ARG A 399 -4.33 -16.23 -18.97
N ASN A 400 -3.32 -17.08 -19.13
CA ASN A 400 -3.47 -18.50 -19.48
C ASN A 400 -3.11 -19.42 -18.29
N LEU A 401 -3.42 -18.98 -17.06
CA LEU A 401 -3.20 -19.80 -15.88
C LEU A 401 -4.06 -21.06 -15.93
N ASP A 402 -3.48 -22.18 -15.54
CA ASP A 402 -4.16 -23.47 -15.49
C ASP A 402 -5.21 -23.48 -14.37
N SER A 403 -6.40 -24.02 -14.67
CA SER A 403 -7.50 -24.06 -13.71
C SER A 403 -7.22 -25.00 -12.54
N GLU A 404 -6.61 -26.17 -12.81
CA GLU A 404 -6.33 -27.19 -11.80
C GLU A 404 -5.41 -26.62 -10.71
N MET A 405 -4.40 -25.84 -11.12
CA MET A 405 -3.52 -25.13 -10.19
C MET A 405 -4.28 -24.19 -9.24
N LEU A 406 -5.24 -23.41 -9.75
CA LEU A 406 -6.03 -22.51 -8.92
C LEU A 406 -6.96 -23.25 -7.96
N PHE A 407 -7.57 -24.36 -8.40
CA PHE A 407 -8.39 -25.20 -7.52
C PHE A 407 -7.56 -25.78 -6.37
N PHE A 408 -6.37 -26.32 -6.66
CA PHE A 408 -5.47 -26.78 -5.61
C PHE A 408 -5.09 -25.66 -4.63
N ALA A 409 -4.81 -24.46 -5.12
CA ALA A 409 -4.52 -23.31 -4.28
C ALA A 409 -5.72 -22.93 -3.40
N ALA A 410 -6.93 -22.92 -3.95
CA ALA A 410 -8.17 -22.58 -3.23
C ALA A 410 -8.53 -23.62 -2.16
N GLU A 411 -8.29 -24.90 -2.42
CA GLU A 411 -8.65 -25.99 -1.51
C GLU A 411 -7.60 -26.24 -0.42
N SER A 412 -6.32 -25.95 -0.70
CA SER A 412 -5.20 -26.34 0.17
C SER A 412 -4.61 -25.18 0.98
N CYS A 413 -4.72 -23.93 0.52
CA CYS A 413 -4.13 -22.78 1.21
C CYS A 413 -5.06 -22.23 2.31
N LEU A 414 -5.14 -22.93 3.44
CA LEU A 414 -6.04 -22.58 4.56
C LEU A 414 -5.76 -21.20 5.19
N ASN A 415 -4.51 -20.73 5.11
CA ASN A 415 -4.06 -19.45 5.65
C ASN A 415 -3.98 -18.34 4.59
N LEU A 416 -4.60 -18.55 3.41
CA LEU A 416 -4.61 -17.55 2.35
C LEU A 416 -5.37 -16.30 2.79
N GLU A 417 -4.65 -15.18 2.85
CA GLU A 417 -5.19 -13.87 3.23
C GLU A 417 -5.45 -13.00 2.00
N ARG A 418 -4.67 -13.17 0.92
CA ARG A 418 -4.73 -12.33 -0.28
C ARG A 418 -4.62 -13.15 -1.56
N LEU A 419 -5.58 -12.97 -2.46
CA LEU A 419 -5.58 -13.60 -3.79
C LEU A 419 -5.88 -12.56 -4.87
N GLU A 420 -4.99 -12.42 -5.84
CA GLU A 420 -5.13 -11.51 -6.98
C GLU A 420 -5.01 -12.30 -8.29
N VAL A 421 -6.16 -12.56 -8.93
CA VAL A 421 -6.30 -13.33 -10.17
C VAL A 421 -6.96 -12.50 -11.28
N SER A 422 -6.74 -11.19 -11.26
CA SER A 422 -7.25 -10.27 -12.28
C SER A 422 -6.84 -10.68 -13.70
N GLY A 423 -7.81 -10.69 -14.61
CA GLY A 423 -7.60 -11.01 -16.02
C GLY A 423 -7.33 -12.48 -16.33
N VAL A 424 -7.52 -13.39 -15.36
CA VAL A 424 -7.37 -14.84 -15.54
C VAL A 424 -8.68 -15.42 -16.09
N PHE A 425 -8.62 -16.10 -17.23
CA PHE A 425 -9.84 -16.54 -17.93
C PHE A 425 -10.59 -17.68 -17.24
N CYS A 426 -9.89 -18.60 -16.56
CA CYS A 426 -10.49 -19.78 -15.94
C CYS A 426 -11.20 -19.49 -14.60
N VAL A 427 -11.15 -18.25 -14.10
CA VAL A 427 -11.80 -17.85 -12.84
C VAL A 427 -13.32 -17.72 -13.05
N ASN A 428 -14.07 -18.57 -12.36
CA ASN A 428 -15.53 -18.67 -12.41
C ASN A 428 -16.13 -18.86 -11.00
N ASP A 429 -17.46 -19.00 -10.91
CA ASP A 429 -18.14 -19.18 -9.63
C ASP A 429 -17.75 -20.47 -8.88
N GLU A 430 -17.41 -21.55 -9.59
CA GLU A 430 -16.96 -22.82 -8.97
C GLU A 430 -15.66 -22.62 -8.20
N LEU A 431 -14.69 -21.91 -8.76
CA LEU A 431 -13.45 -21.56 -8.05
C LEU A 431 -13.75 -20.70 -6.81
N LEU A 432 -14.69 -19.76 -6.92
CA LEU A 432 -15.11 -18.93 -5.79
C LEU A 432 -15.80 -19.76 -4.69
N PHE A 433 -16.49 -20.85 -5.05
CA PHE A 433 -17.03 -21.79 -4.07
C PHE A 433 -15.90 -22.54 -3.36
N SER A 434 -14.91 -23.07 -4.07
CA SER A 434 -13.73 -23.70 -3.47
C SER A 434 -12.99 -22.74 -2.54
N LEU A 435 -12.81 -21.46 -2.94
CA LEU A 435 -12.23 -20.43 -2.08
C LEU A 435 -13.05 -20.19 -0.80
N SER A 436 -14.38 -20.20 -0.91
CA SER A 436 -15.26 -20.00 0.24
C SER A 436 -15.19 -21.15 1.26
N GLU A 437 -14.87 -22.37 0.80
CA GLU A 437 -14.76 -23.56 1.65
C GLU A 437 -13.33 -23.77 2.17
N GLY A 438 -12.31 -23.47 1.37
CA GLY A 438 -10.90 -23.72 1.68
C GLY A 438 -10.13 -22.53 2.26
N CYS A 439 -10.57 -21.28 2.07
CA CYS A 439 -9.82 -20.09 2.51
C CYS A 439 -10.61 -19.23 3.53
N PRO A 440 -10.77 -19.68 4.79
CA PRO A 440 -11.56 -18.97 5.81
C PRO A 440 -10.91 -17.65 6.29
N HIS A 441 -9.64 -17.42 5.96
CA HIS A 441 -8.89 -16.22 6.34
C HIS A 441 -8.74 -15.21 5.21
N LEU A 442 -9.41 -15.40 4.06
CA LEU A 442 -9.28 -14.53 2.91
C LEU A 442 -9.82 -13.11 3.19
N GLU A 443 -8.94 -12.12 3.10
CA GLU A 443 -9.24 -10.71 3.39
C GLU A 443 -9.23 -9.84 2.13
N ASP A 444 -8.31 -10.10 1.19
CA ASP A 444 -8.18 -9.34 -0.05
C ASP A 444 -8.41 -10.24 -1.26
N LEU A 445 -9.41 -9.91 -2.09
CA LEU A 445 -9.73 -10.68 -3.30
C LEU A 445 -9.79 -9.78 -4.55
N GLY A 446 -8.91 -10.06 -5.50
CA GLY A 446 -8.81 -9.38 -6.79
C GLY A 446 -9.31 -10.22 -7.95
N LEU A 447 -10.40 -9.77 -8.59
CA LEU A 447 -11.11 -10.48 -9.67
C LEU A 447 -11.32 -9.59 -10.91
N LYS A 448 -10.54 -8.51 -11.08
CA LYS A 448 -10.77 -7.55 -12.16
C LYS A 448 -10.79 -8.27 -13.51
N GLY A 449 -11.85 -8.08 -14.29
CA GLY A 449 -11.99 -8.66 -15.62
C GLY A 449 -12.22 -10.18 -15.66
N CYS A 450 -12.51 -10.84 -14.53
CA CYS A 450 -12.95 -12.24 -14.51
C CYS A 450 -14.42 -12.32 -14.95
N THR A 451 -14.67 -12.36 -16.25
CA THR A 451 -16.01 -12.18 -16.83
C THR A 451 -16.98 -13.34 -16.59
N GLN A 452 -16.49 -14.50 -16.15
CA GLN A 452 -17.31 -15.67 -15.82
C GLN A 452 -17.84 -15.66 -14.38
N VAL A 453 -17.42 -14.69 -13.56
CA VAL A 453 -17.91 -14.53 -12.19
C VAL A 453 -19.28 -13.86 -12.18
N THR A 454 -20.20 -14.36 -11.35
CA THR A 454 -21.54 -13.81 -11.16
C THR A 454 -21.82 -13.47 -9.69
N ASP A 455 -23.04 -12.99 -9.40
CA ASP A 455 -23.46 -12.74 -8.02
C ASP A 455 -23.35 -13.99 -7.13
N GLU A 456 -23.55 -15.20 -7.67
CA GLU A 456 -23.53 -16.44 -6.88
C GLU A 456 -22.16 -16.69 -6.25
N GLY A 457 -21.08 -16.62 -7.04
CA GLY A 457 -19.71 -16.75 -6.55
C GLY A 457 -19.36 -15.69 -5.50
N VAL A 458 -19.63 -14.42 -5.81
CA VAL A 458 -19.31 -13.30 -4.90
C VAL A 458 -20.10 -13.40 -3.58
N CYS A 459 -21.37 -13.79 -3.63
CA CYS A 459 -22.18 -13.99 -2.43
C CYS A 459 -21.61 -15.08 -1.53
N ARG A 460 -21.17 -16.21 -2.09
CA ARG A 460 -20.62 -17.32 -1.31
C ARG A 460 -19.31 -16.98 -0.63
N VAL A 461 -18.40 -16.29 -1.32
CA VAL A 461 -17.16 -15.79 -0.71
C VAL A 461 -17.49 -14.76 0.38
N ALA A 462 -18.40 -13.81 0.11
CA ALA A 462 -18.77 -12.79 1.11
C ALA A 462 -19.35 -13.39 2.40
N GLN A 463 -20.09 -14.50 2.30
CA GLN A 463 -20.68 -15.19 3.45
C GLN A 463 -19.64 -15.95 4.30
N SER A 464 -18.55 -16.39 3.69
CA SER A 464 -17.60 -17.33 4.30
C SER A 464 -16.27 -16.66 4.69
N CYS A 465 -15.84 -15.64 3.95
CA CYS A 465 -14.53 -15.00 4.10
C CYS A 465 -14.65 -13.60 4.75
N PRO A 466 -13.68 -13.21 5.62
CA PRO A 466 -13.66 -11.93 6.31
C PRO A 466 -13.12 -10.78 5.45
N LEU A 467 -13.70 -10.58 4.25
CA LEU A 467 -13.18 -9.65 3.26
C LEU A 467 -13.04 -8.21 3.81
N LYS A 468 -11.85 -7.65 3.60
CA LYS A 468 -11.45 -6.26 3.88
C LYS A 468 -11.27 -5.46 2.60
N LYS A 469 -10.86 -6.11 1.51
CA LYS A 469 -10.71 -5.51 0.19
C LYS A 469 -11.25 -6.42 -0.91
N ILE A 470 -11.98 -5.85 -1.88
CA ILE A 470 -12.41 -6.61 -3.05
C ILE A 470 -12.35 -5.79 -4.35
N VAL A 471 -11.76 -6.36 -5.41
CA VAL A 471 -11.66 -5.74 -6.73
C VAL A 471 -12.54 -6.52 -7.71
N LEU A 472 -13.68 -5.93 -8.09
CA LEU A 472 -14.68 -6.54 -8.98
C LEU A 472 -14.79 -5.80 -10.32
N ALA A 473 -13.86 -4.88 -10.61
CA ALA A 473 -13.95 -4.02 -11.79
C ALA A 473 -13.98 -4.83 -13.10
N GLY A 474 -14.87 -4.47 -14.02
CA GLY A 474 -15.04 -5.12 -15.31
C GLY A 474 -15.82 -6.45 -15.29
N ILE A 475 -16.50 -6.78 -14.18
CA ILE A 475 -17.38 -7.95 -14.10
C ILE A 475 -18.83 -7.50 -14.36
N ASN A 476 -19.29 -7.77 -15.58
CA ASN A 476 -20.56 -7.25 -16.11
C ASN A 476 -21.82 -8.02 -15.61
N ASN A 477 -21.61 -9.13 -14.92
CA ASN A 477 -22.67 -10.03 -14.44
C ASN A 477 -23.06 -9.81 -12.97
N LEU A 478 -22.50 -8.78 -12.32
CA LEU A 478 -22.80 -8.44 -10.93
C LEU A 478 -23.97 -7.46 -10.84
N THR A 479 -24.85 -7.67 -9.87
CA THR A 479 -25.99 -6.81 -9.54
C THR A 479 -25.92 -6.35 -8.08
N ASP A 480 -26.94 -5.62 -7.63
CA ASP A 480 -27.10 -5.21 -6.23
C ASP A 480 -27.05 -6.39 -5.24
N ARG A 481 -27.38 -7.62 -5.68
CA ARG A 481 -27.38 -8.83 -4.85
C ARG A 481 -26.02 -9.10 -4.20
N SER A 482 -24.93 -9.06 -4.97
CA SER A 482 -23.57 -9.25 -4.43
C SER A 482 -23.18 -8.13 -3.46
N ILE A 483 -23.52 -6.88 -3.78
CA ILE A 483 -23.20 -5.71 -2.95
C ILE A 483 -23.94 -5.73 -1.61
N ILE A 484 -25.23 -6.07 -1.61
CA ILE A 484 -26.02 -6.24 -0.39
C ILE A 484 -25.48 -7.39 0.45
N THR A 485 -25.04 -8.48 -0.18
CA THR A 485 -24.46 -9.62 0.55
C THR A 485 -23.12 -9.25 1.20
N LEU A 486 -22.27 -8.51 0.49
CA LEU A 486 -21.04 -7.93 1.05
C LEU A 486 -21.36 -7.01 2.24
N ALA A 487 -22.37 -6.15 2.12
CA ALA A 487 -22.78 -5.23 3.19
C ALA A 487 -23.20 -5.97 4.48
N ASN A 488 -23.89 -7.11 4.32
CA ASN A 488 -24.41 -7.89 5.44
C ASN A 488 -23.38 -8.80 6.11
N ASN A 489 -22.29 -9.16 5.43
CA ASN A 489 -21.35 -10.16 5.93
C ASN A 489 -19.93 -9.61 6.15
N CYS A 490 -19.48 -8.65 5.33
CA CYS A 490 -18.12 -8.11 5.30
C CYS A 490 -18.05 -6.71 5.92
N HIS A 491 -18.40 -6.59 7.21
CA HIS A 491 -18.47 -5.30 7.91
C HIS A 491 -17.12 -4.56 8.05
N MET A 492 -16.00 -5.26 7.83
CA MET A 492 -14.64 -4.69 7.88
C MET A 492 -14.11 -4.26 6.51
N LEU A 493 -14.96 -4.32 5.48
CA LEU A 493 -14.62 -3.89 4.13
C LEU A 493 -14.28 -2.40 4.11
N HIS A 494 -13.07 -2.07 3.68
CA HIS A 494 -12.57 -0.69 3.61
C HIS A 494 -12.14 -0.28 2.20
N GLU A 495 -12.05 -1.22 1.25
CA GLU A 495 -11.74 -0.92 -0.15
C GLU A 495 -12.55 -1.80 -1.13
N ILE A 496 -13.27 -1.17 -2.06
CA ILE A 496 -14.03 -1.85 -3.12
C ILE A 496 -13.90 -1.15 -4.48
N TYR A 497 -13.63 -1.92 -5.53
CA TYR A 497 -13.58 -1.40 -6.90
C TYR A 497 -14.64 -2.06 -7.78
N LEU A 498 -15.56 -1.26 -8.33
CA LEU A 498 -16.72 -1.70 -9.10
C LEU A 498 -16.76 -1.10 -10.51
N ASN A 499 -15.72 -0.40 -10.96
CA ASN A 499 -15.71 0.23 -12.29
C ASN A 499 -16.14 -0.75 -13.40
N GLY A 500 -17.08 -0.36 -14.24
CA GLY A 500 -17.63 -1.23 -15.29
C GLY A 500 -18.72 -2.22 -14.82
N CYS A 501 -19.04 -2.31 -13.53
CA CYS A 501 -20.20 -3.08 -13.03
C CYS A 501 -21.48 -2.26 -13.21
N TYR A 502 -22.02 -2.24 -14.43
CA TYR A 502 -23.11 -1.33 -14.82
C TYR A 502 -24.49 -1.70 -14.28
N LYS A 503 -24.69 -2.92 -13.76
CA LYS A 503 -25.96 -3.34 -13.14
C LYS A 503 -26.01 -3.12 -11.62
N VAL A 504 -24.95 -2.53 -11.04
CA VAL A 504 -24.90 -2.13 -9.64
C VAL A 504 -25.42 -0.71 -9.50
N SER A 505 -26.42 -0.53 -8.65
CA SER A 505 -27.06 0.77 -8.37
C SER A 505 -26.30 1.56 -7.31
N GLU A 506 -26.48 2.88 -7.34
CA GLU A 506 -25.95 3.77 -6.30
C GLU A 506 -26.57 3.47 -4.92
N LEU A 507 -27.83 3.00 -4.88
CA LEU A 507 -28.52 2.66 -3.64
C LEU A 507 -27.85 1.49 -2.92
N ALA A 508 -27.43 0.45 -3.65
CA ALA A 508 -26.71 -0.68 -3.07
C ALA A 508 -25.34 -0.26 -2.52
N ILE A 509 -24.64 0.65 -3.21
CA ILE A 509 -23.36 1.20 -2.74
C ILE A 509 -23.56 2.01 -1.47
N ARG A 510 -24.59 2.87 -1.40
CA ARG A 510 -24.91 3.63 -0.18
C ARG A 510 -25.20 2.70 0.99
N TYR A 511 -25.99 1.65 0.75
CA TYR A 511 -26.27 0.63 1.77
C TYR A 511 -25.00 -0.08 2.27
N LEU A 512 -24.08 -0.42 1.36
CA LEU A 512 -22.77 -0.99 1.71
C LEU A 512 -21.96 -0.03 2.59
N VAL A 513 -21.87 1.25 2.21
CA VAL A 513 -21.16 2.29 2.98
C VAL A 513 -21.75 2.43 4.39
N ASP A 514 -23.08 2.39 4.53
CA ASP A 514 -23.76 2.50 5.82
C ASP A 514 -23.53 1.28 6.74
N CYS A 515 -23.27 0.11 6.17
CA CYS A 515 -23.07 -1.13 6.91
C CYS A 515 -21.62 -1.34 7.36
N CYS A 516 -20.64 -0.83 6.60
CA CYS A 516 -19.22 -0.92 6.94
C CYS A 516 -18.88 -0.17 8.24
N ILE A 517 -18.03 -0.79 9.07
CA ILE A 517 -17.48 -0.19 10.28
C ILE A 517 -16.36 0.81 9.95
N PRO A 518 -15.38 0.48 9.08
CA PRO A 518 -14.41 1.46 8.62
C PRO A 518 -14.99 2.33 7.51
N ARG A 519 -14.38 3.49 7.27
CA ARG A 519 -14.71 4.31 6.10
C ARG A 519 -14.38 3.53 4.83
N LEU A 520 -15.39 3.22 4.03
CA LEU A 520 -15.23 2.50 2.78
C LEU A 520 -14.71 3.41 1.67
N TYR A 521 -13.52 3.10 1.14
CA TYR A 521 -13.10 3.63 -0.15
C TYR A 521 -13.77 2.81 -1.26
N TYR A 522 -14.55 3.46 -2.12
CA TYR A 522 -15.13 2.81 -3.27
C TYR A 522 -14.83 3.57 -4.56
N ARG A 523 -14.65 2.84 -5.66
CA ARG A 523 -14.57 3.41 -7.00
C ARG A 523 -15.56 2.69 -7.91
N HIS A 524 -16.66 3.37 -8.23
CA HIS A 524 -17.69 2.90 -9.15
C HIS A 524 -17.91 3.97 -10.23
N VAL A 525 -17.29 3.75 -11.38
CA VAL A 525 -17.55 4.53 -12.59
C VAL A 525 -18.28 3.62 -13.57
N THR A 526 -19.52 3.96 -13.86
CA THR A 526 -20.30 3.36 -14.95
C THR A 526 -19.93 4.09 -16.23
N PRO A 527 -19.24 3.46 -17.20
CA PRO A 527 -19.19 4.02 -18.54
C PRO A 527 -20.64 4.16 -19.03
N ASN A 528 -21.01 5.34 -19.54
CA ASN A 528 -22.34 5.69 -20.10
C ASN A 528 -23.41 6.27 -19.15
N ALA A 529 -23.04 7.03 -18.12
CA ALA A 529 -24.02 7.93 -17.47
C ALA A 529 -24.49 9.08 -18.41
N ASN A 530 -23.79 9.30 -19.53
CA ASN A 530 -24.15 10.23 -20.60
C ASN A 530 -24.15 9.51 -21.97
N PRO A 531 -25.23 9.55 -22.77
CA PRO A 531 -25.34 8.86 -24.07
C PRO A 531 -24.27 9.25 -25.11
N ASN A 532 -23.62 10.40 -24.95
CA ASN A 532 -22.65 10.94 -25.92
C ASN A 532 -21.18 10.51 -25.64
N GLN A 533 -20.93 9.60 -24.69
CA GLN A 533 -19.57 9.19 -24.27
C GLN A 533 -19.02 7.90 -24.91
N LEU A 534 -19.63 7.40 -25.99
CA LEU A 534 -19.14 6.19 -26.68
C LEU A 534 -17.81 6.45 -27.40
N MET A 535 -16.70 6.24 -26.70
CA MET A 535 -15.37 6.03 -27.28
C MET A 535 -14.59 5.08 -26.38
N ALA A 536 -14.71 3.77 -26.61
CA ALA A 536 -13.80 2.80 -26.00
C ALA A 536 -12.50 2.76 -26.82
N LYS A 537 -11.35 2.90 -26.16
CA LYS A 537 -10.04 2.77 -26.81
C LYS A 537 -9.79 1.28 -27.10
N ASN A 538 -9.67 0.91 -28.36
CA ASN A 538 -9.23 -0.42 -28.76
C ASN A 538 -7.78 -0.62 -28.26
N LEU A 539 -7.58 -1.65 -27.43
CA LEU A 539 -6.30 -1.91 -26.76
C LEU A 539 -5.24 -2.49 -27.71
N ASP A 540 -5.65 -2.99 -28.88
CA ASP A 540 -4.73 -3.53 -29.90
C ASP A 540 -4.27 -2.45 -30.90
N THR A 541 -5.11 -1.43 -31.18
CA THR A 541 -4.83 -0.42 -32.22
C THR A 541 -4.64 1.02 -31.70
N GLY A 542 -5.03 1.29 -30.45
CA GLY A 542 -4.91 2.61 -29.83
C GLY A 542 -5.92 3.66 -30.28
N GLN A 543 -6.86 3.33 -31.18
CA GLN A 543 -7.93 4.22 -31.64
C GLN A 543 -9.22 4.05 -30.84
N TYR A 544 -10.04 5.11 -30.79
CA TYR A 544 -11.33 5.11 -30.08
C TYR A 544 -12.47 4.75 -31.03
N CYS A 545 -13.32 3.78 -30.67
CA CYS A 545 -14.49 3.37 -31.47
C CYS A 545 -15.80 3.46 -30.66
N GLN A 546 -16.89 3.83 -31.33
CA GLN A 546 -18.26 3.79 -30.78
C GLN A 546 -18.74 2.33 -30.71
N VAL A 547 -19.33 1.95 -29.58
CA VAL A 547 -19.94 0.63 -29.39
C VAL A 547 -21.43 0.78 -29.65
N ASP A 548 -21.83 0.68 -30.92
CA ASP A 548 -23.12 0.12 -31.34
C ASP A 548 -23.17 -0.02 -32.88
N GLY A 549 -23.47 -1.24 -33.35
CA GLY A 549 -24.17 -1.47 -34.62
C GLY A 549 -23.35 -1.66 -35.90
N MET A 550 -23.24 -2.93 -36.31
CA MET A 550 -23.18 -3.42 -37.69
C MET A 550 -21.99 -3.03 -38.59
N VAL A 551 -21.25 -4.07 -39.00
CA VAL A 551 -20.55 -4.11 -40.29
C VAL A 551 -21.60 -3.87 -41.39
N TYR A 552 -21.65 -2.66 -41.95
CA TYR A 552 -22.26 -2.46 -43.26
C TYR A 552 -21.20 -2.76 -44.33
N ASN A 553 -21.35 -3.93 -44.96
CA ASN A 553 -20.75 -4.22 -46.26
C ASN A 553 -21.54 -3.47 -47.36
N GLY A 554 -20.81 -2.90 -48.33
CA GLY A 554 -21.32 -2.36 -49.60
C GLY A 554 -21.37 -0.82 -49.62
N LEU A 555 -20.74 -0.10 -50.53
CA LEU A 555 -20.23 -0.38 -51.89
C LEU A 555 -18.83 0.20 -52.08
#